data_AF-A0A4Y7IIR7-F1
#
_entry.id   AF-A0A4Y7IIR7-F1
#
_cell.length_a   1.000
_cell.length_b   1.000
_cell.length_c   1.000
_cell.angle_alpha   90.00
_cell.angle_beta   90.00
_cell.angle_gamma   90.00
#
_symmetry.space_group_name_H-M   'P 1'
#
loop_
_entity.id
_entity.type
_entity.pdbx_description
1 polymer ?
#
loop_
_entity_poly.entity_id
_entity_poly.type
_entity_poly.pdbx_seq_one_letter_code
_entity_poly.pdbx_strand_id
1 'polypeptide(L)'
;MVSPNHLKLISVIGILVSFLTQSIVAQNCGCASGLCCSQYGYCGTTAAYCGKGCQSGPCTTTPASPTNGASVDAIVTPAFFNRIINQAGSGCAGKSFYTRSAFLEAARSYTSFGKTGSLDDSKREIAAFFAHVTHETGFFCYKEEIRGASRDYCDEGNRQYPCVPGKGYYGRGPIQISWNYNYGPAGKSIGFDGLNAPETVANDPIISFKTAFWFWMNNVHSVITSNQGFGPTIRKINRVIAILAGFLTQSIVGQNCGCAAKLCCSQFGYCGTGTSYCGKGCQSGPCTKTPDAPTNGASVANIVTPAFFKGIISQASSGCAGKSFYTRNAFLEAAKSYPGFGKTGSIDDSKREIAAFFAHVTHETGHFCYKEEINGASKDYCDETNIQYPCVPGKGYHGRGPIQISWNYNYGPAGKSIGFDGLNAPETVSSNAVIAFKTGFWFWMNNVHSIITSNKGFGATIRAINGMECKGGNTGAVQARIKYFREYCDKLGVSPGKNLSC
;
A
#
# COMPACT_ATOMS: atom_id res chain seq x y z
N MET A 1 28.82 0.72 -71.31
CA MET A 1 30.16 0.79 -70.69
C MET A 1 30.11 1.83 -69.58
N VAL A 2 29.97 1.37 -68.33
CA VAL A 2 30.92 1.54 -67.18
C VAL A 2 30.85 2.97 -66.57
N SER A 3 30.16 3.22 -65.43
CA SER A 3 30.53 3.01 -63.99
C SER A 3 31.70 3.92 -63.51
N PRO A 4 31.88 4.32 -62.21
CA PRO A 4 31.18 3.94 -60.95
C PRO A 4 30.92 5.04 -59.86
N ASN A 5 30.04 4.68 -58.90
CA ASN A 5 30.10 4.88 -57.41
C ASN A 5 30.03 6.30 -56.76
N HIS A 6 29.30 6.60 -55.68
CA HIS A 6 28.60 5.80 -54.65
C HIS A 6 27.54 6.65 -53.87
N LEU A 7 26.41 6.01 -53.51
CA LEU A 7 25.57 6.11 -52.27
C LEU A 7 24.99 7.50 -51.86
N LYS A 8 23.74 7.69 -51.40
CA LYS A 8 22.66 6.78 -50.95
C LYS A 8 21.32 7.55 -50.80
N LEU A 9 20.25 6.88 -51.23
CA LEU A 9 18.96 6.67 -50.54
C LEU A 9 18.01 7.89 -50.33
N ILE A 10 17.18 8.24 -51.31
CA ILE A 10 15.79 7.77 -51.58
C ILE A 10 14.75 8.32 -50.58
N SER A 11 14.03 9.35 -51.02
CA SER A 11 12.79 9.89 -50.44
C SER A 11 11.68 9.73 -51.48
N VAL A 12 10.75 8.79 -51.31
CA VAL A 12 9.40 8.83 -51.94
C VAL A 12 8.46 7.94 -51.12
N ILE A 13 7.28 8.43 -50.78
CA ILE A 13 5.95 7.86 -51.04
C ILE A 13 4.94 8.56 -50.12
N GLY A 14 4.11 9.41 -50.71
CA GLY A 14 2.81 9.77 -50.13
C GLY A 14 1.76 8.78 -50.61
N ILE A 15 0.92 8.30 -49.71
CA ILE A 15 -0.40 7.73 -50.00
C ILE A 15 -1.35 8.14 -48.89
N LEU A 16 -2.53 8.60 -49.30
CA LEU A 16 -3.67 9.02 -48.49
C LEU A 16 -4.01 8.02 -47.38
N VAL A 17 -4.27 8.55 -46.18
CA VAL A 17 -4.95 7.83 -45.12
C VAL A 17 -6.32 8.46 -44.89
N SER A 18 -7.30 7.95 -45.63
CA SER A 18 -8.72 8.09 -45.33
C SER A 18 -9.10 6.95 -44.37
N PHE A 19 -8.99 7.15 -43.05
CA PHE A 19 -9.64 6.23 -42.11
C PHE A 19 -11.04 6.75 -41.78
N LEU A 20 -12.02 6.05 -42.33
CA LEU A 20 -13.40 6.03 -41.88
C LEU A 20 -13.44 5.85 -40.35
N THR A 21 -14.05 6.80 -39.64
CA THR A 21 -14.52 6.57 -38.27
C THR A 21 -15.68 5.57 -38.32
N GLN A 22 -15.37 4.28 -38.25
CA GLN A 22 -16.39 3.28 -37.96
C GLN A 22 -16.67 3.32 -36.46
N SER A 23 -17.92 3.59 -36.10
CA SER A 23 -18.44 3.34 -34.77
C SER A 23 -18.16 1.88 -34.40
N ILE A 24 -17.32 1.66 -33.38
CA ILE A 24 -17.08 0.32 -32.84
C ILE A 24 -18.33 -0.06 -32.04
N VAL A 25 -19.28 -0.72 -32.71
CA VAL A 25 -20.38 -1.39 -32.03
C VAL A 25 -19.80 -2.68 -31.44
N ALA A 26 -19.77 -2.79 -30.11
CA ALA A 26 -19.49 -4.06 -29.46
C ALA A 26 -20.55 -5.07 -29.94
N GLN A 27 -20.12 -6.16 -30.58
CA GLN A 27 -21.04 -7.21 -31.00
C GLN A 27 -21.52 -7.95 -29.75
N ASN A 28 -22.83 -8.10 -29.63
CA ASN A 28 -23.45 -8.89 -28.57
C ASN A 28 -22.98 -10.34 -28.73
N CYS A 29 -22.49 -10.99 -27.66
CA CYS A 29 -21.88 -12.33 -27.74
C CYS A 29 -22.77 -13.33 -28.49
N GLY A 30 -22.28 -13.83 -29.63
CA GLY A 30 -22.94 -14.80 -30.53
C GLY A 30 -21.91 -15.67 -31.27
N CYS A 31 -20.88 -16.12 -30.56
CA CYS A 31 -19.72 -16.76 -31.17
C CYS A 31 -20.03 -18.18 -31.70
N ALA A 32 -19.41 -18.55 -32.82
CA ALA A 32 -19.47 -19.90 -33.36
C ALA A 32 -18.87 -20.94 -32.38
N SER A 33 -19.31 -22.19 -32.48
CA SER A 33 -18.85 -23.28 -31.60
C SER A 33 -17.33 -23.40 -31.60
N GLY A 34 -16.72 -23.41 -30.40
CA GLY A 34 -15.27 -23.46 -30.21
C GLY A 34 -14.57 -22.09 -30.07
N LEU A 35 -15.29 -20.97 -30.19
CA LEU A 35 -14.75 -19.62 -30.00
C LEU A 35 -15.16 -19.00 -28.65
N CYS A 36 -14.26 -18.23 -28.05
CA CYS A 36 -14.50 -17.50 -26.80
C CYS A 36 -15.01 -16.09 -27.05
N CYS A 37 -15.99 -15.63 -26.28
CA CYS A 37 -16.41 -14.22 -26.24
C CYS A 37 -15.60 -13.47 -25.18
N SER A 38 -14.85 -12.45 -25.59
CA SER A 38 -14.04 -11.62 -24.68
C SER A 38 -14.90 -10.74 -23.78
N GLN A 39 -14.28 -10.12 -22.76
CA GLN A 39 -14.95 -9.12 -21.91
C GLN A 39 -15.46 -7.90 -22.66
N TYR A 40 -15.03 -7.71 -23.92
CA TYR A 40 -15.43 -6.61 -24.78
C TYR A 40 -16.41 -7.04 -25.88
N GLY A 41 -16.91 -8.28 -25.85
CA GLY A 41 -17.91 -8.78 -26.80
C GLY A 41 -17.33 -9.32 -28.12
N TYR A 42 -16.03 -9.63 -28.19
CA TYR A 42 -15.41 -10.13 -29.42
C TYR A 42 -15.12 -11.63 -29.37
N CYS A 43 -15.28 -12.31 -30.51
CA CYS A 43 -15.06 -13.75 -30.62
C CYS A 43 -13.62 -14.08 -31.07
N GLY A 44 -12.98 -15.06 -30.43
CA GLY A 44 -11.67 -15.56 -30.84
C GLY A 44 -11.16 -16.74 -30.00
N THR A 45 -10.02 -17.33 -30.38
CA THR A 45 -9.43 -18.50 -29.72
C THR A 45 -8.19 -18.19 -28.89
N THR A 46 -7.67 -16.96 -28.95
CA THR A 46 -6.43 -16.59 -28.24
C THR A 46 -6.71 -16.14 -26.81
N ALA A 47 -5.66 -16.01 -25.99
CA ALA A 47 -5.78 -15.56 -24.59
C ALA A 47 -6.45 -14.19 -24.42
N ALA A 48 -6.42 -13.31 -25.44
CA ALA A 48 -7.12 -12.04 -25.41
C ALA A 48 -8.66 -12.18 -25.41
N TYR A 49 -9.17 -13.29 -25.96
CA TYR A 49 -10.59 -13.60 -26.07
C TYR A 49 -11.03 -14.63 -25.03
N CYS A 50 -10.23 -15.66 -24.84
CA CYS A 50 -10.51 -16.77 -23.93
C CYS A 50 -10.07 -16.51 -22.49
N GLY A 51 -9.22 -15.51 -22.24
CA GLY A 51 -8.64 -15.26 -20.93
C GLY A 51 -9.52 -14.41 -20.00
N LYS A 52 -8.89 -13.50 -19.24
CA LYS A 52 -9.56 -12.72 -18.19
C LYS A 52 -10.79 -11.96 -18.72
N GLY A 53 -11.94 -12.24 -18.11
CA GLY A 53 -13.21 -11.60 -18.43
C GLY A 53 -13.94 -12.20 -19.64
N CYS A 54 -13.50 -13.36 -20.14
CA CYS A 54 -14.26 -14.12 -21.13
C CYS A 54 -15.70 -14.38 -20.65
N GLN A 55 -16.68 -14.02 -21.48
CA GLN A 55 -18.11 -14.02 -21.20
C GLN A 55 -18.80 -15.35 -21.59
N SER A 56 -18.29 -16.07 -22.61
CA SER A 56 -18.82 -17.37 -23.08
C SER A 56 -17.83 -18.10 -24.00
N GLY A 57 -18.04 -19.41 -24.27
CA GLY A 57 -17.12 -20.25 -25.09
C GLY A 57 -16.10 -21.05 -24.26
N PRO A 58 -15.05 -21.64 -24.87
CA PRO A 58 -14.01 -22.39 -24.15
C PRO A 58 -13.04 -21.44 -23.41
N CYS A 59 -13.59 -20.58 -22.56
CA CYS A 59 -12.85 -19.62 -21.76
C CYS A 59 -11.77 -20.34 -20.97
N THR A 60 -10.51 -19.97 -21.20
CA THR A 60 -9.40 -20.43 -20.40
C THR A 60 -9.47 -19.68 -19.08
N THR A 61 -9.96 -20.36 -18.04
CA THR A 61 -9.64 -19.97 -16.68
C THR A 61 -8.13 -19.94 -16.61
N THR A 62 -7.55 -18.75 -16.64
CA THR A 62 -6.11 -18.58 -16.40
C THR A 62 -5.80 -19.36 -15.13
N PRO A 63 -4.73 -20.17 -15.08
CA PRO A 63 -4.36 -20.89 -13.86
C PRO A 63 -4.42 -19.91 -12.70
N ALA A 64 -5.08 -20.31 -11.61
CA ALA A 64 -5.13 -19.52 -10.39
C ALA A 64 -3.71 -19.00 -10.12
N SER A 65 -3.57 -17.67 -9.97
CA SER A 65 -2.35 -17.11 -9.37
C SER A 65 -2.00 -17.98 -8.17
N PRO A 66 -0.72 -18.36 -7.97
CA PRO A 66 -0.35 -19.29 -6.91
C PRO A 66 -0.92 -18.76 -5.60
N THR A 67 -1.96 -19.42 -5.11
CA THR A 67 -2.57 -19.07 -3.84
C THR A 67 -1.48 -19.26 -2.81
N ASN A 68 -1.22 -18.24 -2.01
CA ASN A 68 -0.13 -18.21 -1.03
C ASN A 68 -0.30 -19.16 0.17
N GLY A 69 -1.13 -20.20 0.03
CA GLY A 69 -1.48 -21.15 1.07
C GLY A 69 -2.35 -20.57 2.20
N ALA A 70 -2.77 -19.30 2.12
CA ALA A 70 -3.58 -18.69 3.17
C ALA A 70 -4.97 -19.35 3.26
N SER A 71 -5.35 -19.67 4.49
CA SER A 71 -6.69 -20.13 4.83
C SER A 71 -7.48 -18.99 5.47
N VAL A 72 -8.53 -18.54 4.79
CA VAL A 72 -9.47 -17.52 5.32
C VAL A 72 -10.08 -18.01 6.64
N ASP A 73 -10.38 -19.31 6.74
CA ASP A 73 -10.85 -19.95 7.96
C ASP A 73 -9.83 -19.83 9.10
N ALA A 74 -8.55 -20.08 8.83
CA ALA A 74 -7.49 -19.95 9.84
C ALA A 74 -7.23 -18.49 10.27
N ILE A 75 -7.42 -17.53 9.36
CA ILE A 75 -7.23 -16.10 9.66
C ILE A 75 -8.42 -15.52 10.42
N VAL A 76 -9.65 -15.79 9.94
CA VAL A 76 -10.90 -15.33 10.54
C VAL A 76 -11.32 -16.34 11.60
N THR A 77 -10.59 -16.41 12.72
CA THR A 77 -10.90 -17.36 13.80
C THR A 77 -12.25 -17.04 14.48
N PRO A 78 -12.86 -17.99 15.21
CA PRO A 78 -14.03 -17.68 16.05
C PRO A 78 -13.79 -16.52 17.00
N ALA A 79 -12.61 -16.46 17.63
CA ALA A 79 -12.23 -15.38 18.53
C ALA A 79 -12.09 -14.02 17.82
N PHE A 80 -11.60 -13.99 16.57
CA PHE A 80 -11.57 -12.76 15.78
C PHE A 80 -12.99 -12.27 15.45
N PHE A 81 -13.83 -13.14 14.89
CA PHE A 81 -15.19 -12.78 14.50
C PHE A 81 -16.03 -12.35 15.71
N ASN A 82 -15.95 -13.11 16.81
CA ASN A 82 -16.68 -12.82 18.05
C ASN A 82 -16.24 -11.49 18.69
N ARG A 83 -14.97 -11.08 18.55
CA ARG A 83 -14.51 -9.77 19.05
C ARG A 83 -15.14 -8.59 18.30
N ILE A 84 -15.53 -8.75 17.05
CA ILE A 84 -16.23 -7.71 16.28
C ILE A 84 -17.69 -7.68 16.74
N ILE A 85 -18.39 -8.81 16.65
CA ILE A 85 -19.83 -8.87 16.92
C ILE A 85 -20.18 -8.54 18.38
N ASN A 86 -19.27 -8.80 19.33
CA ASN A 86 -19.49 -8.47 20.74
C ASN A 86 -19.42 -6.97 21.03
N GLN A 87 -18.93 -6.14 20.09
CA GLN A 87 -18.95 -4.68 20.23
C GLN A 87 -20.33 -4.08 19.93
N ALA A 88 -21.19 -4.79 19.19
CA ALA A 88 -22.57 -4.38 18.98
C ALA A 88 -23.39 -4.51 20.27
N GLY A 89 -24.36 -3.61 20.45
CA GLY A 89 -25.31 -3.66 21.58
C GLY A 89 -26.07 -4.99 21.66
N SER A 90 -26.56 -5.36 22.84
CA SER A 90 -27.27 -6.63 23.06
C SER A 90 -28.57 -6.75 22.25
N GLY A 91 -29.25 -5.64 21.95
CA GLY A 91 -30.51 -5.60 21.18
C GLY A 91 -30.33 -5.59 19.65
N CYS A 92 -29.11 -5.78 19.14
CA CYS A 92 -28.83 -5.70 17.71
C CYS A 92 -29.32 -6.93 16.95
N ALA A 93 -30.27 -6.75 16.03
CA ALA A 93 -30.84 -7.82 15.21
C ALA A 93 -29.80 -8.57 14.35
N GLY A 94 -28.70 -7.90 13.96
CA GLY A 94 -27.64 -8.53 13.20
C GLY A 94 -26.80 -9.55 13.99
N LYS A 95 -26.83 -9.55 15.33
CA LYS A 95 -26.01 -10.45 16.16
C LYS A 95 -26.32 -11.94 15.96
N SER A 96 -27.60 -12.29 15.81
CA SER A 96 -28.03 -13.67 15.55
C SER A 96 -28.02 -14.01 14.06
N PHE A 97 -27.97 -13.00 13.20
CA PHE A 97 -28.00 -13.15 11.75
C PHE A 97 -26.61 -13.39 11.16
N TYR A 98 -25.64 -12.54 11.48
CA TYR A 98 -24.29 -12.63 10.93
C TYR A 98 -23.46 -13.65 11.71
N THR A 99 -23.23 -14.81 11.08
CA THR A 99 -22.41 -15.87 11.67
C THR A 99 -21.11 -16.06 10.91
N ARG A 100 -20.07 -16.51 11.63
CA ARG A 100 -18.80 -16.91 11.03
C ARG A 100 -18.99 -18.02 9.99
N SER A 101 -19.88 -18.97 10.24
CA SER A 101 -20.17 -20.06 9.30
C SER A 101 -20.77 -19.52 7.99
N ALA A 102 -21.73 -18.60 8.05
CA ALA A 102 -22.28 -17.96 6.87
C ALA A 102 -21.22 -17.17 6.09
N PHE A 103 -20.34 -16.45 6.80
CA PHE A 103 -19.20 -15.76 6.19
C PHE A 103 -18.27 -16.73 5.44
N LEU A 104 -17.88 -17.84 6.08
CA LEU A 104 -16.98 -18.82 5.46
C LEU A 104 -17.63 -19.56 4.29
N GLU A 105 -18.92 -19.86 4.40
CA GLU A 105 -19.69 -20.47 3.31
C GLU A 105 -19.76 -19.54 2.10
N ALA A 106 -20.04 -18.26 2.32
CA ALA A 106 -20.00 -17.26 1.25
C ALA A 106 -18.59 -17.10 0.66
N ALA A 107 -17.54 -17.08 1.49
CA ALA A 107 -16.15 -16.91 1.06
C ALA A 107 -15.68 -18.05 0.13
N ARG A 108 -16.24 -19.26 0.25
CA ARG A 108 -15.92 -20.39 -0.64
C ARG A 108 -16.28 -20.11 -2.11
N SER A 109 -17.25 -19.25 -2.37
CA SER A 109 -17.60 -18.80 -3.73
C SER A 109 -16.62 -17.77 -4.33
N TYR A 110 -15.70 -17.22 -3.52
CA TYR A 110 -14.75 -16.17 -3.93
C TYR A 110 -13.33 -16.61 -3.60
N THR A 111 -12.85 -17.64 -4.29
CA THR A 111 -11.62 -18.38 -3.94
C THR A 111 -10.34 -17.55 -3.94
N SER A 112 -10.32 -16.38 -4.61
CA SER A 112 -9.20 -15.44 -4.62
C SER A 112 -9.19 -14.45 -3.45
N PHE A 113 -10.31 -14.25 -2.75
CA PHE A 113 -10.40 -13.33 -1.62
C PHE A 113 -9.43 -13.75 -0.50
N GLY A 114 -8.58 -12.83 -0.07
CA GLY A 114 -7.62 -13.08 1.00
C GLY A 114 -6.57 -14.13 0.63
N LYS A 115 -6.29 -14.34 -0.66
CA LYS A 115 -5.28 -15.32 -1.14
C LYS A 115 -4.30 -14.76 -2.17
N THR A 116 -4.31 -13.44 -2.37
CA THR A 116 -3.39 -12.74 -3.28
C THR A 116 -2.18 -12.20 -2.52
N GLY A 117 -0.99 -12.36 -3.07
CA GLY A 117 0.25 -11.82 -2.48
C GLY A 117 0.81 -12.68 -1.35
N SER A 118 1.40 -12.08 -0.33
CA SER A 118 1.92 -12.77 0.86
C SER A 118 0.81 -13.13 1.86
N LEU A 119 1.10 -13.99 2.84
CA LEU A 119 0.15 -14.26 3.94
C LEU A 119 -0.23 -12.98 4.70
N ASP A 120 0.65 -11.99 4.77
CA ASP A 120 0.34 -10.70 5.37
C ASP A 120 -0.53 -9.81 4.47
N ASP A 121 -0.43 -9.95 3.14
CA ASP A 121 -1.38 -9.33 2.21
C ASP A 121 -2.78 -9.93 2.37
N SER A 122 -2.87 -11.24 2.54
CA SER A 122 -4.12 -11.92 2.89
C SER A 122 -4.74 -11.37 4.17
N LYS A 123 -3.95 -11.25 5.25
CA LYS A 123 -4.41 -10.65 6.51
C LYS A 123 -4.84 -9.19 6.33
N ARG A 124 -4.09 -8.41 5.54
CA ARG A 124 -4.42 -7.00 5.24
C ARG A 124 -5.74 -6.85 4.48
N GLU A 125 -5.95 -7.67 3.45
CA GLU A 125 -7.20 -7.66 2.70
C GLU A 125 -8.39 -8.05 3.59
N ILE A 126 -8.26 -9.13 4.36
CA ILE A 126 -9.31 -9.59 5.28
C ILE A 126 -9.58 -8.51 6.34
N ALA A 127 -8.55 -7.91 6.93
CA ALA A 127 -8.71 -6.84 7.90
C ALA A 127 -9.39 -5.60 7.29
N ALA A 128 -9.01 -5.21 6.07
CA ALA A 128 -9.62 -4.09 5.37
C ALA A 128 -11.11 -4.37 5.08
N PHE A 129 -11.45 -5.57 4.60
CA PHE A 129 -12.83 -5.99 4.38
C PHE A 129 -13.65 -5.88 5.67
N PHE A 130 -13.17 -6.46 6.78
CA PHE A 130 -13.88 -6.41 8.05
C PHE A 130 -13.94 -5.00 8.65
N ALA A 131 -12.96 -4.12 8.39
CA ALA A 131 -13.02 -2.73 8.84
C ALA A 131 -14.19 -1.98 8.20
N HIS A 132 -14.37 -2.14 6.88
CA HIS A 132 -15.52 -1.59 6.16
C HIS A 132 -16.83 -2.20 6.64
N VAL A 133 -16.91 -3.53 6.68
CA VAL A 133 -18.11 -4.22 7.16
C VAL A 133 -18.51 -3.77 8.56
N THR A 134 -17.54 -3.62 9.45
CA THR A 134 -17.77 -3.15 10.82
C THR A 134 -18.32 -1.73 10.84
N HIS A 135 -17.79 -0.85 10.01
CA HIS A 135 -18.26 0.53 9.89
C HIS A 135 -19.69 0.58 9.33
N GLU A 136 -19.93 -0.07 8.19
CA GLU A 136 -21.22 -0.04 7.48
C GLU A 136 -22.36 -0.69 8.26
N THR A 137 -22.06 -1.69 9.09
CA THR A 137 -23.11 -2.40 9.85
C THR A 137 -23.19 -2.00 11.31
N GLY A 138 -22.33 -1.09 11.79
CA GLY A 138 -22.19 -0.82 13.22
C GLY A 138 -21.85 -2.08 14.00
N PHE A 139 -20.72 -2.73 13.68
CA PHE A 139 -20.24 -3.97 14.31
C PHE A 139 -21.20 -5.17 14.13
N PHE A 140 -21.75 -5.34 12.92
CA PHE A 140 -22.78 -6.34 12.60
C PHE A 140 -24.11 -6.11 13.33
N CYS A 141 -24.44 -4.87 13.71
CA CYS A 141 -25.73 -4.56 14.32
C CYS A 141 -26.86 -4.52 13.29
N TYR A 142 -26.60 -3.88 12.14
CA TYR A 142 -27.61 -3.57 11.14
C TYR A 142 -27.53 -4.52 9.94
N LYS A 143 -28.68 -5.10 9.57
CA LYS A 143 -28.86 -5.88 8.34
C LYS A 143 -29.25 -5.00 7.16
N GLU A 144 -29.87 -3.88 7.47
CA GLU A 144 -30.46 -2.92 6.55
C GLU A 144 -30.12 -1.51 7.01
N GLU A 145 -30.08 -0.59 6.06
CA GLU A 145 -29.92 0.83 6.31
C GLU A 145 -31.03 1.35 7.24
N ILE A 146 -30.63 2.19 8.21
CA ILE A 146 -31.57 2.83 9.12
C ILE A 146 -32.51 3.74 8.34
N ARG A 147 -33.82 3.46 8.42
CA ARG A 147 -34.88 4.12 7.64
C ARG A 147 -34.74 3.95 6.13
N GLY A 148 -34.03 2.92 5.65
CA GLY A 148 -33.86 2.64 4.22
C GLY A 148 -35.18 2.51 3.46
N ALA A 149 -36.20 1.88 4.05
CA ALA A 149 -37.53 1.73 3.43
C ALA A 149 -38.26 3.08 3.17
N SER A 150 -37.82 4.17 3.78
CA SER A 150 -38.35 5.53 3.53
C SER A 150 -37.59 6.28 2.44
N ARG A 151 -36.58 5.66 1.83
CA ARG A 151 -35.70 6.26 0.84
C ARG A 151 -35.92 5.64 -0.54
N ASP A 152 -35.86 6.50 -1.56
CA ASP A 152 -36.07 6.12 -2.94
C ASP A 152 -34.73 5.79 -3.63
N TYR A 153 -34.24 4.57 -3.38
CA TYR A 153 -33.06 4.05 -4.06
C TYR A 153 -33.49 3.29 -5.30
N CYS A 154 -33.74 4.00 -6.39
CA CYS A 154 -34.09 3.44 -7.67
C CYS A 154 -33.61 4.40 -8.77
N ASP A 155 -32.74 3.93 -9.65
CA ASP A 155 -32.41 4.63 -10.88
C ASP A 155 -33.40 4.19 -11.97
N GLU A 156 -34.48 4.96 -12.14
CA GLU A 156 -35.49 4.73 -13.17
C GLU A 156 -34.93 4.78 -14.60
N GLY A 157 -33.77 5.42 -14.80
CA GLY A 157 -33.08 5.47 -16.08
C GLY A 157 -32.41 4.15 -16.46
N ASN A 158 -32.20 3.23 -15.51
CA ASN A 158 -31.52 1.97 -15.76
C ASN A 158 -32.45 0.92 -16.39
N ARG A 159 -32.44 0.86 -17.73
CA ARG A 159 -33.27 -0.10 -18.49
C ARG A 159 -32.80 -1.55 -18.39
N GLN A 160 -31.54 -1.79 -18.05
CA GLN A 160 -30.99 -3.15 -17.94
C GLN A 160 -31.43 -3.82 -16.62
N TYR A 161 -31.54 -3.02 -15.55
CA TYR A 161 -31.98 -3.46 -14.24
C TYR A 161 -33.13 -2.56 -13.76
N PRO A 162 -34.34 -2.70 -14.37
CA PRO A 162 -35.44 -1.80 -14.10
C PRO A 162 -35.93 -1.92 -12.65
N CYS A 163 -36.46 -0.82 -12.12
CA CYS A 163 -37.08 -0.83 -10.80
C CYS A 163 -38.41 -1.57 -10.83
N VAL A 164 -38.62 -2.40 -9.80
CA VAL A 164 -39.87 -3.17 -9.63
C VAL A 164 -40.81 -2.38 -8.72
N PRO A 165 -42.09 -2.17 -9.11
CA PRO A 165 -43.05 -1.47 -8.28
C PRO A 165 -43.15 -2.08 -6.86
N GLY A 166 -43.10 -1.21 -5.85
CA GLY A 166 -43.16 -1.61 -4.43
C GLY A 166 -41.87 -2.22 -3.87
N LYS A 167 -40.77 -2.24 -4.64
CA LYS A 167 -39.46 -2.69 -4.17
C LYS A 167 -38.50 -1.52 -3.97
N GLY A 168 -37.76 -1.56 -2.86
CA GLY A 168 -36.74 -0.57 -2.52
C GLY A 168 -35.35 -1.18 -2.45
N TYR A 169 -34.39 -0.54 -3.12
CA TYR A 169 -32.99 -0.98 -3.20
C TYR A 169 -32.07 -0.21 -2.24
N TYR A 170 -32.53 0.06 -1.03
CA TYR A 170 -31.72 0.69 0.03
C TYR A 170 -30.65 -0.26 0.58
N GLY A 171 -29.71 0.27 1.37
CA GLY A 171 -28.56 -0.48 1.86
C GLY A 171 -28.93 -1.77 2.58
N ARG A 172 -28.36 -2.91 2.13
CA ARG A 172 -28.46 -4.19 2.85
C ARG A 172 -27.14 -4.97 2.88
N GLY A 173 -26.99 -5.76 3.94
CA GLY A 173 -25.86 -6.66 4.14
C GLY A 173 -24.57 -5.97 4.62
N PRO A 174 -23.44 -6.70 4.65
CA PRO A 174 -22.22 -6.23 5.29
C PRO A 174 -21.59 -4.99 4.64
N ILE A 175 -21.75 -4.80 3.33
CA ILE A 175 -21.26 -3.64 2.57
C ILE A 175 -22.45 -2.77 2.08
N GLN A 176 -23.61 -2.89 2.72
CA GLN A 176 -24.80 -2.05 2.51
C GLN A 176 -25.12 -1.72 1.04
N ILE A 177 -25.10 -2.73 0.16
CA ILE A 177 -25.29 -2.51 -1.28
C ILE A 177 -26.63 -1.80 -1.53
N SER A 178 -26.61 -0.76 -2.37
CA SER A 178 -27.77 0.10 -2.65
C SER A 178 -27.94 0.30 -4.14
N TRP A 179 -29.15 0.68 -4.58
CA TRP A 179 -29.60 0.89 -5.96
C TRP A 179 -29.80 -0.38 -6.80
N ASN A 180 -30.83 -0.36 -7.65
CA ASN A 180 -31.17 -1.40 -8.63
C ASN A 180 -29.97 -1.81 -9.51
N TYR A 181 -29.11 -0.86 -9.87
CA TYR A 181 -27.92 -1.13 -10.67
C TYR A 181 -26.83 -1.93 -9.94
N ASN A 182 -26.89 -2.07 -8.61
CA ASN A 182 -26.05 -3.01 -7.86
C ASN A 182 -26.78 -4.32 -7.56
N TYR A 183 -28.07 -4.23 -7.17
CA TYR A 183 -28.89 -5.39 -6.84
C TYR A 183 -29.09 -6.36 -8.02
N GLY A 184 -29.38 -5.84 -9.21
CA GLY A 184 -29.57 -6.64 -10.41
C GLY A 184 -28.35 -7.48 -10.81
N PRO A 185 -27.16 -6.88 -11.01
CA PRO A 185 -25.97 -7.65 -11.38
C PRO A 185 -25.45 -8.53 -10.23
N ALA A 186 -25.58 -8.11 -8.96
CA ALA A 186 -25.26 -8.98 -7.82
C ALA A 186 -26.17 -10.22 -7.80
N GLY A 187 -27.48 -10.02 -7.96
CA GLY A 187 -28.48 -11.08 -8.07
C GLY A 187 -28.15 -12.09 -9.16
N LYS A 188 -27.90 -11.59 -10.37
CA LYS A 188 -27.49 -12.40 -11.52
C LYS A 188 -26.21 -13.21 -11.26
N SER A 189 -25.22 -12.60 -10.61
CA SER A 189 -23.93 -13.26 -10.34
C SER A 189 -24.00 -14.29 -9.20
N ILE A 190 -24.85 -14.07 -8.21
CA ILE A 190 -24.92 -14.88 -6.98
C ILE A 190 -25.99 -15.97 -7.09
N GLY A 191 -26.99 -15.77 -7.95
CA GLY A 191 -28.12 -16.69 -8.12
C GLY A 191 -29.30 -16.37 -7.21
N PHE A 192 -29.62 -15.08 -6.99
CA PHE A 192 -30.86 -14.66 -6.33
C PHE A 192 -31.57 -13.56 -7.13
N ASP A 193 -32.87 -13.40 -6.94
CA ASP A 193 -33.64 -12.36 -7.61
C ASP A 193 -33.45 -11.01 -6.90
N GLY A 194 -32.41 -10.28 -7.30
CA GLY A 194 -32.08 -8.99 -6.70
C GLY A 194 -33.08 -7.88 -7.00
N LEU A 195 -33.91 -8.01 -8.04
CA LEU A 195 -34.87 -6.96 -8.44
C LEU A 195 -36.24 -7.18 -7.83
N ASN A 196 -36.76 -8.41 -7.85
CA ASN A 196 -38.08 -8.75 -7.28
C ASN A 196 -38.01 -9.20 -5.82
N ALA A 197 -36.83 -9.59 -5.31
CA ALA A 197 -36.66 -10.00 -3.91
C ALA A 197 -35.38 -9.42 -3.26
N PRO A 198 -35.15 -8.08 -3.31
CA PRO A 198 -33.97 -7.44 -2.70
C PRO A 198 -33.84 -7.70 -1.19
N GLU A 199 -34.94 -7.94 -0.49
CA GLU A 199 -35.00 -8.32 0.92
C GLU A 199 -34.26 -9.64 1.24
N THR A 200 -34.00 -10.49 0.24
CA THR A 200 -33.20 -11.72 0.39
C THR A 200 -31.84 -11.42 1.03
N VAL A 201 -31.23 -10.27 0.71
CA VAL A 201 -29.93 -9.84 1.26
C VAL A 201 -29.98 -9.63 2.79
N ALA A 202 -31.14 -9.31 3.36
CA ALA A 202 -31.34 -9.13 4.79
C ALA A 202 -31.96 -10.36 5.50
N ASN A 203 -32.36 -11.38 4.73
CA ASN A 203 -33.05 -12.57 5.22
C ASN A 203 -32.20 -13.84 5.13
N ASP A 204 -31.24 -13.91 4.21
CA ASP A 204 -30.29 -15.01 4.09
C ASP A 204 -28.87 -14.52 4.40
N PRO A 205 -28.23 -14.99 5.49
CA PRO A 205 -26.91 -14.52 5.88
C PRO A 205 -25.79 -14.93 4.92
N ILE A 206 -25.93 -16.04 4.19
CA ILE A 206 -24.97 -16.48 3.18
C ILE A 206 -25.08 -15.56 1.96
N ILE A 207 -26.29 -15.31 1.46
CA ILE A 207 -26.50 -14.35 0.36
C ILE A 207 -26.03 -12.95 0.78
N SER A 208 -26.30 -12.54 2.02
CA SER A 208 -25.82 -11.29 2.59
C SER A 208 -24.30 -11.16 2.46
N PHE A 209 -23.53 -12.14 2.93
CA PHE A 209 -22.07 -12.11 2.76
C PHE A 209 -21.63 -12.24 1.30
N LYS A 210 -22.31 -13.03 0.46
CA LYS A 210 -21.98 -13.13 -0.97
C LYS A 210 -22.14 -11.79 -1.67
N THR A 211 -23.13 -10.96 -1.32
CA THR A 211 -23.26 -9.60 -1.90
C THR A 211 -22.08 -8.71 -1.53
N ALA A 212 -21.59 -8.79 -0.28
CA ALA A 212 -20.40 -8.06 0.16
C ALA A 212 -19.13 -8.53 -0.55
N PHE A 213 -18.95 -9.84 -0.71
CA PHE A 213 -17.83 -10.38 -1.48
C PHE A 213 -17.90 -10.01 -2.96
N TRP A 214 -19.07 -10.13 -3.58
CA TRP A 214 -19.28 -9.70 -4.97
C TRP A 214 -18.87 -8.24 -5.14
N PHE A 215 -19.33 -7.35 -4.26
CA PHE A 215 -18.98 -5.95 -4.33
C PHE A 215 -17.47 -5.74 -4.15
N TRP A 216 -16.88 -6.34 -3.11
CA TRP A 216 -15.47 -6.22 -2.79
C TRP A 216 -14.59 -6.68 -3.95
N MET A 217 -14.85 -7.87 -4.48
CA MET A 217 -14.03 -8.48 -5.52
C MET A 217 -14.10 -7.72 -6.85
N ASN A 218 -15.25 -7.12 -7.17
CA ASN A 218 -15.41 -6.34 -8.40
C ASN A 218 -14.86 -4.91 -8.28
N ASN A 219 -14.92 -4.28 -7.10
CA ASN A 219 -14.69 -2.84 -6.97
C ASN A 219 -13.49 -2.45 -6.10
N VAL A 220 -13.07 -3.31 -5.17
CA VAL A 220 -12.14 -2.96 -4.07
C VAL A 220 -10.90 -3.85 -4.04
N HIS A 221 -11.03 -5.14 -4.35
CA HIS A 221 -9.96 -6.14 -4.26
C HIS A 221 -8.68 -5.71 -4.97
N SER A 222 -8.79 -5.15 -6.19
CA SER A 222 -7.62 -4.69 -6.95
C SER A 222 -6.87 -3.55 -6.27
N VAL A 223 -7.55 -2.71 -5.48
CA VAL A 223 -6.94 -1.57 -4.78
C VAL A 223 -6.04 -2.04 -3.64
N ILE A 224 -6.54 -2.98 -2.84
CA ILE A 224 -5.79 -3.50 -1.69
C ILE A 224 -4.66 -4.43 -2.15
N THR A 225 -4.88 -5.23 -3.20
CA THR A 225 -3.88 -6.18 -3.73
C THR A 225 -2.82 -5.52 -4.63
N SER A 226 -3.07 -4.32 -5.15
CA SER A 226 -2.08 -3.51 -5.90
C SER A 226 -1.28 -2.54 -5.02
N ASN A 227 -1.30 -2.71 -3.69
CA ASN A 227 -0.53 -1.92 -2.74
C ASN A 227 -0.83 -0.40 -2.76
N GLN A 228 -2.05 0.00 -3.14
CA GLN A 228 -2.47 1.41 -3.08
C GLN A 228 -2.80 1.87 -1.64
N GLY A 229 -2.89 0.94 -0.68
CA GLY A 229 -3.18 1.22 0.72
C GLY A 229 -4.67 1.20 1.07
N PHE A 230 -5.00 1.39 2.35
CA PHE A 230 -6.38 1.33 2.85
C PHE A 230 -7.22 2.55 2.44
N GLY A 231 -6.66 3.76 2.47
CA GLY A 231 -7.39 5.00 2.14
C GLY A 231 -8.14 4.98 0.80
N PRO A 232 -7.54 4.51 -0.30
CA PRO A 232 -8.23 4.37 -1.58
C PRO A 232 -9.42 3.38 -1.57
N THR A 233 -9.47 2.40 -0.66
CA THR A 233 -10.62 1.47 -0.54
C THR A 233 -11.87 2.18 -0.04
N ILE A 234 -11.72 3.13 0.90
CA ILE A 234 -12.81 4.00 1.40
C ILE A 234 -13.44 4.78 0.24
N ARG A 235 -12.62 5.36 -0.63
CA ARG A 235 -13.11 6.10 -1.80
C ARG A 235 -13.91 5.22 -2.76
N LYS A 236 -13.56 3.94 -2.90
CA LYS A 236 -14.29 3.01 -3.78
C LYS A 236 -15.64 2.61 -3.20
N ILE A 237 -15.69 2.34 -1.89
CA ILE A 237 -16.94 2.00 -1.21
C ILE A 237 -17.89 3.21 -1.22
N ASN A 238 -17.40 4.40 -0.84
CA ASN A 238 -18.24 5.61 -0.76
C ASN A 238 -18.76 6.08 -2.13
N ARG A 239 -18.01 5.86 -3.22
CA ARG A 239 -18.41 6.31 -4.56
C ARG A 239 -19.48 5.45 -5.24
N VAL A 240 -19.65 4.19 -4.82
CA VAL A 240 -20.50 3.23 -5.54
C VAL A 240 -21.73 2.83 -4.72
N ILE A 241 -21.65 2.92 -3.38
CA ILE A 241 -22.73 2.45 -2.50
C ILE A 241 -23.60 3.59 -1.97
N ALA A 242 -23.14 4.85 -2.03
CA ALA A 242 -23.93 6.03 -1.69
C ALA A 242 -24.98 5.80 -0.59
N ILE A 243 -24.55 5.43 0.64
CA ILE A 243 -24.99 5.99 1.93
C ILE A 243 -24.58 5.15 3.15
N LEU A 244 -23.95 5.84 4.13
CA LEU A 244 -24.25 5.78 5.58
C LEU A 244 -23.61 6.99 6.31
N ALA A 245 -23.88 8.21 5.85
CA ALA A 245 -23.41 9.45 6.53
C ALA A 245 -24.21 9.79 7.82
N GLY A 246 -24.83 8.79 8.46
CA GLY A 246 -25.75 8.99 9.59
C GLY A 246 -25.19 8.65 10.98
N PHE A 247 -24.09 7.90 11.06
CA PHE A 247 -23.46 7.57 12.35
C PHE A 247 -21.96 7.89 12.31
N LEU A 248 -21.60 8.92 13.08
CA LEU A 248 -20.26 9.45 13.33
C LEU A 248 -19.59 10.11 12.11
N THR A 249 -20.03 11.33 11.80
CA THR A 249 -19.13 12.38 11.28
C THR A 249 -18.12 12.77 12.36
N GLN A 250 -17.24 11.85 12.75
CA GLN A 250 -15.90 12.27 13.11
C GLN A 250 -15.13 12.24 11.81
N SER A 251 -15.04 13.41 11.19
CA SER A 251 -14.00 13.70 10.21
C SER A 251 -12.70 13.09 10.74
N ILE A 252 -12.20 12.05 10.08
CA ILE A 252 -10.87 11.51 10.38
C ILE A 252 -9.86 12.50 9.78
N VAL A 253 -9.77 13.65 10.43
CA VAL A 253 -8.61 14.52 10.38
C VAL A 253 -7.81 14.10 11.60
N GLY A 254 -6.56 13.66 11.41
CA GLY A 254 -5.66 13.39 12.52
C GLY A 254 -5.53 14.66 13.34
N GLN A 255 -6.21 14.71 14.49
CA GLN A 255 -6.20 15.88 15.36
C GLN A 255 -4.84 15.89 16.08
N ASN A 256 -4.13 17.00 16.00
CA ASN A 256 -2.91 17.27 16.76
C ASN A 256 -2.98 16.68 18.18
N CYS A 257 -1.91 16.01 18.62
CA CYS A 257 -1.88 15.31 19.90
C CYS A 257 -2.32 16.22 21.07
N GLY A 258 -3.47 15.89 21.66
CA GLY A 258 -4.10 16.56 22.81
C GLY A 258 -4.86 15.55 23.69
N CYS A 259 -4.29 14.35 23.85
CA CYS A 259 -4.99 13.21 24.42
C CYS A 259 -5.28 13.38 25.92
N ALA A 260 -6.45 12.91 26.36
CA ALA A 260 -6.77 12.80 27.77
C ALA A 260 -5.72 11.96 28.53
N ALA A 261 -5.52 12.22 29.83
CA ALA A 261 -4.37 11.78 30.63
C ALA A 261 -4.06 10.26 30.66
N LYS A 262 -4.94 9.39 30.14
CA LYS A 262 -4.77 7.93 30.08
C LYS A 262 -4.71 7.36 28.67
N LEU A 263 -4.75 8.23 27.65
CA LEU A 263 -4.72 7.85 26.24
C LEU A 263 -3.35 8.18 25.64
N CYS A 264 -2.85 7.26 24.85
CA CYS A 264 -1.64 7.44 24.07
C CYS A 264 -1.96 8.13 22.76
N CYS A 265 -1.13 9.07 22.36
CA CYS A 265 -1.13 9.60 21.00
C CYS A 265 -0.30 8.66 20.11
N SER A 266 -0.95 7.98 19.17
CA SER A 266 -0.29 7.12 18.20
C SER A 266 0.66 7.91 17.30
N GLN A 267 1.51 7.18 16.56
CA GLN A 267 2.40 7.77 15.55
C GLN A 267 1.69 8.57 14.47
N PHE A 268 0.37 8.44 14.35
CA PHE A 268 -0.45 9.14 13.36
C PHE A 268 -1.32 10.25 13.98
N GLY A 269 -1.09 10.63 15.25
CA GLY A 269 -1.84 11.69 15.91
C GLY A 269 -3.20 11.26 16.45
N TYR A 270 -3.43 9.98 16.74
CA TYR A 270 -4.71 9.51 17.29
C TYR A 270 -4.60 9.11 18.75
N CYS A 271 -5.58 9.49 19.56
CA CYS A 271 -5.65 9.12 20.96
C CYS A 271 -6.30 7.75 21.16
N GLY A 272 -5.68 6.87 21.94
CA GLY A 272 -6.27 5.58 22.29
C GLY A 272 -5.41 4.76 23.25
N THR A 273 -5.85 3.55 23.54
CA THR A 273 -5.14 2.60 24.41
C THR A 273 -4.72 1.36 23.63
N GLY A 274 -3.73 0.62 24.14
CA GLY A 274 -3.22 -0.60 23.50
C GLY A 274 -2.12 -0.31 22.48
N THR A 275 -1.47 -1.36 21.97
CA THR A 275 -0.19 -1.26 21.23
C THR A 275 -0.28 -0.45 19.92
N SER A 276 -1.45 -0.35 19.30
CA SER A 276 -1.65 0.48 18.10
C SER A 276 -1.56 2.00 18.37
N TYR A 277 -1.81 2.40 19.62
CA TYR A 277 -1.76 3.80 20.05
C TYR A 277 -0.58 4.09 20.96
N CYS A 278 -0.35 3.18 21.90
CA CYS A 278 0.69 3.29 22.92
C CYS A 278 2.02 2.69 22.49
N GLY A 279 2.07 1.89 21.43
CA GLY A 279 3.27 1.16 21.02
C GLY A 279 4.20 1.96 20.09
N LYS A 280 4.78 1.27 19.10
CA LYS A 280 5.78 1.85 18.18
C LYS A 280 5.30 3.19 17.58
N GLY A 281 6.11 4.22 17.78
CA GLY A 281 5.90 5.57 17.27
C GLY A 281 4.89 6.40 18.06
N CYS A 282 4.42 5.93 19.22
CA CYS A 282 3.60 6.73 20.13
C CYS A 282 4.28 8.07 20.45
N GLN A 283 3.55 9.16 20.21
CA GLN A 283 4.03 10.54 20.29
C GLN A 283 3.91 11.14 21.69
N SER A 284 2.91 10.74 22.49
CA SER A 284 2.67 11.23 23.86
C SER A 284 1.67 10.34 24.64
N GLY A 285 1.51 10.56 25.95
CA GLY A 285 0.65 9.74 26.83
C GLY A 285 1.40 8.54 27.44
N PRO A 286 0.71 7.51 27.98
CA PRO A 286 1.34 6.34 28.58
C PRO A 286 1.90 5.38 27.51
N CYS A 287 2.75 5.90 26.63
CA CYS A 287 3.41 5.13 25.58
C CYS A 287 4.15 3.95 26.18
N THR A 288 3.74 2.74 25.79
CA THR A 288 4.46 1.53 26.11
C THR A 288 5.63 1.43 25.16
N LYS A 289 6.84 1.21 25.70
CA LYS A 289 7.90 0.62 24.89
C LYS A 289 7.39 -0.76 24.49
N THR A 290 6.81 -0.89 23.29
CA THR A 290 6.51 -2.20 22.74
C THR A 290 7.78 -3.04 22.86
N PRO A 291 7.70 -4.32 23.26
CA PRO A 291 8.79 -5.24 23.00
C PRO A 291 9.16 -5.08 21.54
N ASP A 292 10.43 -4.83 21.26
CA ASP A 292 10.92 -4.81 19.88
C ASP A 292 10.43 -6.09 19.19
N ALA A 293 10.03 -5.98 17.92
CA ALA A 293 9.66 -7.16 17.14
C ALA A 293 10.74 -8.25 17.35
N PRO A 294 10.38 -9.54 17.46
CA PRO A 294 11.33 -10.59 17.79
C PRO A 294 12.59 -10.44 16.94
N THR A 295 13.70 -10.07 17.57
CA THR A 295 14.94 -9.86 16.85
C THR A 295 15.50 -11.22 16.48
N ASN A 296 15.83 -11.42 15.22
CA ASN A 296 16.68 -12.55 14.86
C ASN A 296 18.08 -12.35 15.47
N GLY A 297 18.81 -13.44 15.66
CA GLY A 297 20.17 -13.40 16.22
C GLY A 297 21.21 -12.75 15.29
N ALA A 298 20.82 -11.99 14.27
CA ALA A 298 21.77 -11.33 13.38
C ALA A 298 22.61 -10.28 14.11
N SER A 299 23.90 -10.32 13.83
CA SER A 299 24.82 -9.26 14.24
C SER A 299 25.04 -8.31 13.06
N VAL A 300 24.52 -7.08 13.17
CA VAL A 300 24.78 -6.00 12.20
C VAL A 300 26.29 -5.79 12.03
N ALA A 301 27.08 -5.92 13.10
CA ALA A 301 28.54 -5.81 13.04
C ALA A 301 29.18 -6.95 12.23
N ASN A 302 28.61 -8.16 12.26
CA ASN A 302 29.13 -9.30 11.49
C ASN A 302 28.70 -9.25 10.02
N ILE A 303 27.55 -8.66 9.71
CA ILE A 303 27.09 -8.46 8.33
C ILE A 303 27.85 -7.28 7.70
N VAL A 304 27.89 -6.14 8.39
CA VAL A 304 28.66 -4.95 7.98
C VAL A 304 30.09 -5.11 8.45
N THR A 305 30.86 -5.98 7.79
CA THR A 305 32.27 -6.21 8.09
C THR A 305 33.13 -4.99 7.74
N PRO A 306 34.37 -4.87 8.28
CA PRO A 306 35.33 -3.88 7.80
C PRO A 306 35.54 -3.93 6.29
N ALA A 307 35.59 -5.13 5.71
CA ALA A 307 35.76 -5.33 4.27
C ALA A 307 34.55 -4.83 3.46
N PHE A 308 33.32 -5.14 3.91
CA PHE A 308 32.10 -4.66 3.27
C PHE A 308 32.04 -3.12 3.25
N PHE A 309 32.22 -2.49 4.41
CA PHE A 309 32.18 -1.03 4.53
C PHE A 309 33.32 -0.38 3.72
N LYS A 310 34.54 -0.90 3.83
CA LYS A 310 35.70 -0.41 3.06
C LYS A 310 35.46 -0.51 1.55
N GLY A 311 34.85 -1.59 1.08
CA GLY A 311 34.53 -1.81 -0.33
C GLY A 311 33.46 -0.89 -0.90
N ILE A 312 32.72 -0.14 -0.07
CA ILE A 312 31.85 0.95 -0.52
C ILE A 312 32.66 2.24 -0.58
N ILE A 313 33.24 2.65 0.55
CA ILE A 313 33.90 3.96 0.69
C ILE A 313 35.16 4.09 -0.15
N SER A 314 35.81 2.99 -0.53
CA SER A 314 36.98 3.02 -1.41
C SER A 314 36.65 3.46 -2.84
N GLN A 315 35.39 3.38 -3.26
CA GLN A 315 34.95 3.77 -4.59
C GLN A 315 34.84 5.29 -4.75
N ALA A 316 34.71 6.04 -3.66
CA ALA A 316 34.76 7.50 -3.69
C ALA A 316 36.19 8.00 -4.02
N SER A 317 36.30 9.11 -4.75
CA SER A 317 37.58 9.76 -5.05
C SER A 317 38.34 10.15 -3.77
N SER A 318 39.68 10.19 -3.82
CA SER A 318 40.52 10.49 -2.64
C SER A 318 40.21 11.84 -1.99
N GLY A 319 39.83 12.86 -2.77
CA GLY A 319 39.49 14.21 -2.28
C GLY A 319 38.10 14.35 -1.67
N CYS A 320 37.30 13.28 -1.60
CA CYS A 320 35.94 13.35 -1.05
C CYS A 320 35.94 13.61 0.45
N ALA A 321 35.31 14.69 0.90
CA ALA A 321 35.21 15.07 2.31
C ALA A 321 34.53 14.01 3.19
N GLY A 322 33.64 13.19 2.63
CA GLY A 322 32.97 12.12 3.37
C GLY A 322 33.87 10.93 3.71
N LYS A 323 35.04 10.76 3.05
CA LYS A 323 35.95 9.62 3.31
C LYS A 323 36.51 9.58 4.72
N SER A 324 36.85 10.74 5.28
CA SER A 324 37.36 10.85 6.66
C SER A 324 36.23 10.97 7.69
N PHE A 325 35.02 11.30 7.25
CA PHE A 325 33.87 11.52 8.12
C PHE A 325 33.08 10.24 8.40
N TYR A 326 32.71 9.49 7.35
CA TYR A 326 31.91 8.28 7.50
C TYR A 326 32.79 7.09 7.85
N THR A 327 32.70 6.62 9.10
CA THR A 327 33.43 5.44 9.55
C THR A 327 32.48 4.32 9.93
N ARG A 328 32.96 3.08 9.77
CA ARG A 328 32.23 1.90 10.25
C ARG A 328 31.93 1.97 11.76
N ASN A 329 32.85 2.53 12.54
CA ASN A 329 32.67 2.68 13.99
C ASN A 329 31.53 3.65 14.30
N ALA A 330 31.45 4.80 13.61
CA ALA A 330 30.34 5.73 13.76
C ALA A 330 29.00 5.10 13.35
N PHE A 331 28.98 4.31 12.26
CA PHE A 331 27.80 3.55 11.85
C PHE A 331 27.34 2.57 12.94
N LEU A 332 28.26 1.75 13.49
CA LEU A 332 27.92 0.77 14.53
C LEU A 332 27.50 1.44 15.84
N GLU A 333 28.13 2.55 16.21
CA GLU A 333 27.74 3.33 17.38
C GLU A 333 26.33 3.89 17.24
N ALA A 334 26.00 4.46 16.07
CA ALA A 334 24.65 4.91 15.78
C ALA A 334 23.63 3.76 15.77
N ALA A 335 23.98 2.60 15.23
CA ALA A 335 23.12 1.43 15.14
C ALA A 335 22.68 0.89 16.52
N LYS A 336 23.48 1.11 17.59
CA LYS A 336 23.09 0.75 18.97
C LYS A 336 21.80 1.43 19.42
N SER A 337 21.48 2.61 18.87
CA SER A 337 20.23 3.34 19.18
C SER A 337 19.01 2.79 18.44
N TYR A 338 19.19 1.84 17.50
CA TYR A 338 18.13 1.30 16.65
C TYR A 338 18.19 -0.24 16.61
N PRO A 339 17.89 -0.92 17.74
CA PRO A 339 18.13 -2.36 17.88
C PRO A 339 17.35 -3.24 16.90
N GLY A 340 16.25 -2.76 16.32
CA GLY A 340 15.47 -3.48 15.30
C GLY A 340 16.05 -3.44 13.88
N PHE A 341 16.98 -2.52 13.58
CA PHE A 341 17.58 -2.40 12.25
C PHE A 341 18.42 -3.65 11.91
N GLY A 342 18.14 -4.28 10.77
CA GLY A 342 18.86 -5.47 10.33
C GLY A 342 18.64 -6.67 11.24
N LYS A 343 17.54 -6.72 11.99
CA LYS A 343 17.22 -7.82 12.92
C LYS A 343 15.78 -8.34 12.83
N THR A 344 15.02 -7.93 11.82
CA THR A 344 13.63 -8.38 11.65
C THR A 344 13.55 -9.47 10.58
N GLY A 345 12.81 -10.55 10.87
CA GLY A 345 12.64 -11.67 9.92
C GLY A 345 13.78 -12.68 9.98
N SER A 346 14.16 -13.26 8.84
CA SER A 346 15.29 -14.18 8.71
C SER A 346 16.65 -13.46 8.67
N ILE A 347 17.77 -14.17 8.81
CA ILE A 347 19.11 -13.61 8.60
C ILE A 347 19.27 -13.04 7.17
N ASP A 348 18.60 -13.66 6.19
CA ASP A 348 18.58 -13.15 4.83
C ASP A 348 17.78 -11.84 4.72
N ASP A 349 16.71 -11.67 5.49
CA ASP A 349 15.99 -10.40 5.58
C ASP A 349 16.88 -9.31 6.20
N SER A 350 17.67 -9.65 7.21
CA SER A 350 18.68 -8.75 7.78
C SER A 350 19.71 -8.31 6.75
N LYS A 351 20.26 -9.25 5.97
CA LYS A 351 21.22 -8.95 4.92
C LYS A 351 20.60 -8.07 3.82
N ARG A 352 19.36 -8.38 3.38
CA ARG A 352 18.63 -7.58 2.40
C ARG A 352 18.34 -6.17 2.91
N GLU A 353 17.89 -6.02 4.15
CA GLU A 353 17.64 -4.71 4.75
C GLU A 353 18.93 -3.88 4.78
N ILE A 354 20.04 -4.47 5.23
CA ILE A 354 21.34 -3.80 5.28
C ILE A 354 21.82 -3.43 3.87
N ALA A 355 21.72 -4.34 2.91
CA ALA A 355 22.04 -4.04 1.51
C ALA A 355 21.20 -2.90 0.95
N ALA A 356 19.89 -2.88 1.24
CA ALA A 356 18.98 -1.82 0.79
C ALA A 356 19.34 -0.47 1.40
N PHE A 357 19.60 -0.41 2.71
CA PHE A 357 20.04 0.81 3.38
C PHE A 357 21.31 1.37 2.74
N PHE A 358 22.35 0.54 2.60
CA PHE A 358 23.61 1.00 2.00
C PHE A 358 23.45 1.36 0.51
N ALA A 359 22.59 0.70 -0.25
CA ALA A 359 22.35 1.04 -1.66
C ALA A 359 21.76 2.45 -1.81
N HIS A 360 20.80 2.81 -0.95
CA HIS A 360 20.29 4.18 -0.90
C HIS A 360 21.37 5.16 -0.46
N VAL A 361 22.09 4.85 0.63
CA VAL A 361 23.17 5.72 1.11
C VAL A 361 24.22 5.98 0.05
N THR A 362 24.64 4.94 -0.69
CA THR A 362 25.60 5.08 -1.79
C THR A 362 25.08 5.99 -2.87
N HIS A 363 23.80 5.88 -3.24
CA HIS A 363 23.20 6.76 -4.22
C HIS A 363 23.16 8.21 -3.73
N GLU A 364 22.67 8.46 -2.51
CA GLU A 364 22.51 9.82 -1.97
C GLU A 364 23.84 10.54 -1.76
N THR A 365 24.89 9.80 -1.41
CA THR A 365 26.17 10.38 -1.00
C THR A 365 27.29 10.22 -2.03
N GLY A 366 27.03 9.51 -3.13
CA GLY A 366 28.06 9.13 -4.09
C GLY A 366 29.15 8.26 -3.44
N HIS A 367 28.77 7.12 -2.87
CA HIS A 367 29.66 6.20 -2.15
C HIS A 367 30.33 6.83 -0.92
N PHE A 368 29.56 7.55 -0.10
CA PHE A 368 30.06 8.33 1.03
C PHE A 368 31.01 9.48 0.64
N CYS A 369 30.93 10.00 -0.58
CA CYS A 369 31.73 11.15 -0.97
C CYS A 369 31.24 12.44 -0.31
N TYR A 370 29.92 12.66 -0.30
CA TYR A 370 29.28 13.89 0.14
C TYR A 370 28.63 13.76 1.52
N LYS A 371 28.88 14.75 2.37
CA LYS A 371 28.23 14.91 3.69
C LYS A 371 26.99 15.80 3.60
N GLU A 372 26.99 16.68 2.62
CA GLU A 372 25.97 17.69 2.35
C GLU A 372 25.65 17.66 0.86
N GLU A 373 24.45 18.08 0.52
CA GLU A 373 24.01 18.24 -0.85
C GLU A 373 24.95 19.16 -1.62
N ILE A 374 25.23 18.82 -2.89
CA ILE A 374 26.03 19.68 -3.77
C ILE A 374 25.30 21.02 -3.95
N ASN A 375 25.98 22.11 -3.61
CA ASN A 375 25.40 23.46 -3.55
C ASN A 375 24.22 23.60 -2.57
N GLY A 376 24.14 22.73 -1.56
CA GLY A 376 23.06 22.77 -0.56
C GLY A 376 23.01 24.09 0.21
N ALA A 377 24.17 24.71 0.48
CA ALA A 377 24.23 25.99 1.21
C ALA A 377 23.50 27.16 0.50
N SER A 378 23.24 27.07 -0.80
CA SER A 378 22.42 28.07 -1.52
C SER A 378 20.93 27.73 -1.56
N LYS A 379 20.52 26.62 -0.94
CA LYS A 379 19.14 26.13 -0.90
C LYS A 379 18.65 26.07 0.55
N ASP A 380 17.54 26.75 0.79
CA ASP A 380 16.96 26.89 2.13
C ASP A 380 16.25 25.60 2.59
N TYR A 381 15.45 24.97 1.72
CA TYR A 381 14.60 23.83 2.07
C TYR A 381 13.75 24.09 3.33
N CYS A 382 13.23 25.30 3.45
CA CYS A 382 12.31 25.68 4.50
C CYS A 382 10.87 25.63 3.97
N ASP A 383 10.00 24.91 4.67
CA ASP A 383 8.54 25.08 4.55
C ASP A 383 8.07 26.01 5.67
N GLU A 384 7.88 27.29 5.29
CA GLU A 384 7.42 28.36 6.19
C GLU A 384 5.99 28.12 6.72
N THR A 385 5.22 27.24 6.08
CA THR A 385 3.87 26.91 6.54
C THR A 385 3.88 25.91 7.71
N ASN A 386 5.02 25.28 7.99
CA ASN A 386 5.15 24.31 9.07
C ASN A 386 5.35 24.99 10.43
N ILE A 387 4.25 25.31 11.09
CA ILE A 387 4.25 25.95 12.42
C ILE A 387 4.80 25.07 13.55
N GLN A 388 4.82 23.74 13.36
CA GLN A 388 5.30 22.81 14.39
C GLN A 388 6.83 22.76 14.44
N TYR A 389 7.48 22.88 13.29
CA TYR A 389 8.92 22.90 13.12
C TYR A 389 9.33 24.14 12.34
N PRO A 390 9.22 25.33 12.94
CA PRO A 390 9.43 26.59 12.25
C PRO A 390 10.86 26.72 11.75
N CYS A 391 11.01 27.44 10.64
CA CYS A 391 12.33 27.76 10.12
C CYS A 391 13.04 28.79 11.00
N VAL A 392 14.37 28.68 11.05
CA VAL A 392 15.21 29.55 11.88
C VAL A 392 15.97 30.48 10.94
N PRO A 393 15.89 31.81 11.11
CA PRO A 393 16.58 32.75 10.25
C PRO A 393 18.08 32.42 10.11
N GLY A 394 18.56 32.38 8.87
CA GLY A 394 19.96 32.08 8.56
C GLY A 394 20.36 30.60 8.63
N LYS A 395 19.40 29.68 8.83
CA LYS A 395 19.63 28.24 8.78
C LYS A 395 19.01 27.63 7.53
N GLY A 396 19.75 26.72 6.89
CA GLY A 396 19.28 25.97 5.73
C GLY A 396 19.18 24.47 6.04
N TYR A 397 18.10 23.86 5.57
CA TYR A 397 17.70 22.47 5.80
C TYR A 397 17.91 21.58 4.57
N HIS A 398 18.92 21.88 3.75
CA HIS A 398 19.32 21.04 2.62
C HIS A 398 19.80 19.65 3.05
N GLY A 399 19.99 18.77 2.07
CA GLY A 399 20.38 17.39 2.29
C GLY A 399 21.67 17.26 3.11
N ARG A 400 21.63 16.52 4.22
CA ARG A 400 22.83 16.12 4.98
C ARG A 400 22.82 14.66 5.39
N GLY A 401 24.01 14.11 5.59
CA GLY A 401 24.20 12.75 6.09
C GLY A 401 23.90 11.66 5.05
N PRO A 402 23.81 10.39 5.50
CA PRO A 402 23.73 9.20 4.64
C PRO A 402 22.48 9.12 3.77
N ILE A 403 21.35 9.66 4.22
CA ILE A 403 20.08 9.66 3.48
C ILE A 403 19.73 11.07 2.94
N GLN A 404 20.64 12.05 3.07
CA GLN A 404 20.39 13.43 2.67
C GLN A 404 19.09 13.99 3.27
N ILE A 405 18.94 13.88 4.60
CA ILE A 405 17.75 14.40 5.30
C ILE A 405 17.61 15.88 4.97
N SER A 406 16.41 16.26 4.53
CA SER A 406 16.11 17.59 4.00
C SER A 406 14.80 18.10 4.60
N TRP A 407 14.62 19.41 4.64
CA TRP A 407 13.45 20.12 5.17
C TRP A 407 13.34 20.23 6.69
N ASN A 408 12.94 21.41 7.17
CA ASN A 408 12.68 21.74 8.58
C ASN A 408 11.79 20.71 9.28
N TYR A 409 10.73 20.25 8.60
CA TYR A 409 9.81 19.24 9.12
C TYR A 409 10.38 17.83 9.28
N ASN A 410 11.57 17.55 8.73
CA ASN A 410 12.31 16.32 9.00
C ASN A 410 13.41 16.55 10.04
N TYR A 411 14.13 17.67 9.95
CA TYR A 411 15.19 18.02 10.90
C TYR A 411 14.67 18.19 12.33
N GLY A 412 13.56 18.90 12.52
CA GLY A 412 12.94 19.11 13.84
C GLY A 412 12.61 17.82 14.59
N PRO A 413 11.78 16.91 14.05
CA PRO A 413 11.46 15.66 14.73
C PRO A 413 12.64 14.70 14.83
N ALA A 414 13.56 14.66 13.85
CA ALA A 414 14.79 13.89 13.95
C ALA A 414 15.67 14.39 15.12
N GLY A 415 15.85 15.71 15.23
CA GLY A 415 16.56 16.37 16.32
C GLY A 415 16.00 15.99 17.69
N LYS A 416 14.67 16.15 17.85
CA LYS A 416 13.95 15.78 19.06
C LYS A 416 14.12 14.29 19.42
N SER A 417 14.08 13.39 18.43
CA SER A 417 14.21 11.95 18.67
C SER A 417 15.63 11.51 18.99
N ILE A 418 16.64 12.17 18.41
CA ILE A 418 18.05 11.75 18.48
C ILE A 418 18.79 12.46 19.63
N GLY A 419 18.31 13.64 20.04
CA GLY A 419 18.94 14.48 21.07
C GLY A 419 19.92 15.49 20.49
N PHE A 420 19.60 16.11 19.34
CA PHE A 420 20.34 17.26 18.81
C PHE A 420 19.38 18.37 18.38
N ASP A 421 19.86 19.61 18.30
CA ASP A 421 19.04 20.73 17.84
C ASP A 421 18.95 20.74 16.31
N GLY A 422 17.89 20.13 15.78
CA GLY A 422 17.67 20.05 14.34
C GLY A 422 17.29 21.37 13.67
N LEU A 423 16.75 22.34 14.42
CA LEU A 423 16.27 23.61 13.86
C LEU A 423 17.34 24.71 13.96
N ASN A 424 17.95 24.88 15.13
CA ASN A 424 18.98 25.91 15.33
C ASN A 424 20.39 25.43 14.98
N ALA A 425 20.63 24.12 14.86
CA ALA A 425 21.93 23.57 14.48
C ALA A 425 21.86 22.39 13.49
N PRO A 426 21.16 22.53 12.34
CA PRO A 426 21.05 21.47 11.33
C PRO A 426 22.40 20.98 10.79
N GLU A 427 23.42 21.84 10.78
CA GLU A 427 24.82 21.52 10.44
C GLU A 427 25.47 20.47 11.36
N THR A 428 24.87 20.17 12.51
CA THR A 428 25.30 19.04 13.37
C THR A 428 25.34 17.72 12.58
N VAL A 429 24.42 17.55 11.62
CA VAL A 429 24.33 16.34 10.79
C VAL A 429 25.56 16.17 9.88
N SER A 430 26.24 17.25 9.48
CA SER A 430 27.44 17.18 8.62
C SER A 430 28.76 17.35 9.37
N SER A 431 28.71 17.64 10.67
CA SER A 431 29.87 17.78 11.57
C SER A 431 30.05 16.62 12.55
N ASN A 432 29.00 15.83 12.85
CA ASN A 432 29.08 14.66 13.73
C ASN A 432 28.61 13.38 13.01
N ALA A 433 29.55 12.47 12.74
CA ALA A 433 29.28 11.25 11.97
C ALA A 433 28.30 10.28 12.66
N VAL A 434 28.28 10.22 14.00
CA VAL A 434 27.31 9.38 14.73
C VAL A 434 25.91 9.97 14.59
N ILE A 435 25.76 11.29 14.72
CA ILE A 435 24.47 11.96 14.50
C ILE A 435 24.02 11.80 13.04
N ALA A 436 24.93 11.93 12.08
CA ALA A 436 24.65 11.69 10.67
C ALA A 436 24.07 10.29 10.42
N PHE A 437 24.69 9.24 10.99
CA PHE A 437 24.11 7.90 10.87
C PHE A 437 22.80 7.76 11.64
N LYS A 438 22.66 8.38 12.81
CA LYS A 438 21.40 8.35 13.56
C LYS A 438 20.24 9.00 12.80
N THR A 439 20.47 10.08 12.03
CA THR A 439 19.41 10.65 11.17
C THR A 439 19.03 9.72 10.04
N GLY A 440 20.01 9.05 9.42
CA GLY A 440 19.76 8.00 8.42
C GLY A 440 18.94 6.83 8.98
N PHE A 441 19.31 6.33 10.17
CA PHE A 441 18.54 5.29 10.85
C PHE A 441 17.15 5.76 11.29
N TRP A 442 17.03 6.98 11.83
CA TRP A 442 15.74 7.55 12.20
C TRP A 442 14.79 7.57 11.00
N PHE A 443 15.26 8.09 9.87
CA PHE A 443 14.45 8.13 8.65
C PHE A 443 14.08 6.72 8.19
N TRP A 444 15.07 5.82 8.15
CA TRP A 444 14.87 4.44 7.72
C TRP A 444 13.85 3.71 8.59
N MET A 445 13.99 3.75 9.91
CA MET A 445 13.17 3.00 10.84
C MET A 445 11.72 3.49 10.91
N ASN A 446 11.50 4.77 10.60
CA ASN A 446 10.16 5.37 10.55
C ASN A 446 9.49 5.20 9.19
N ASN A 447 10.24 5.26 8.07
CA ASN A 447 9.64 5.35 6.73
C ASN A 447 9.90 4.15 5.82
N VAL A 448 10.95 3.36 6.06
CA VAL A 448 11.47 2.38 5.09
C VAL A 448 11.58 0.96 5.64
N HIS A 449 11.99 0.79 6.90
CA HIS A 449 12.24 -0.50 7.54
C HIS A 449 11.09 -1.49 7.35
N SER A 450 9.85 -1.06 7.64
CA SER A 450 8.68 -1.94 7.53
C SER A 450 8.40 -2.38 6.09
N ILE A 451 8.87 -1.66 5.07
CA ILE A 451 8.66 -1.97 3.65
C ILE A 451 9.54 -3.15 3.26
N ILE A 452 10.83 -3.07 3.54
CA ILE A 452 11.78 -4.12 3.15
C ILE A 452 11.57 -5.39 3.98
N THR A 453 11.24 -5.26 5.27
CA THR A 453 11.03 -6.41 6.18
C THR A 453 9.65 -7.06 6.05
N SER A 454 8.70 -6.42 5.36
CA SER A 454 7.41 -7.04 4.98
C SER A 454 7.36 -7.49 3.52
N ASN A 455 8.53 -7.68 2.89
CA ASN A 455 8.71 -8.22 1.54
C ASN A 455 7.97 -7.41 0.44
N LYS A 456 7.80 -6.09 0.62
CA LYS A 456 7.24 -5.20 -0.42
C LYS A 456 8.23 -4.93 -1.56
N GLY A 457 9.51 -5.24 -1.35
CA GLY A 457 10.60 -5.13 -2.33
C GLY A 457 11.30 -3.77 -2.34
N PHE A 458 12.49 -3.75 -2.96
CA PHE A 458 13.37 -2.58 -3.00
C PHE A 458 12.77 -1.39 -3.78
N GLY A 459 11.95 -1.63 -4.80
CA GLY A 459 11.27 -0.55 -5.51
C GLY A 459 10.34 0.27 -4.61
N ALA A 460 9.73 -0.36 -3.60
CA ALA A 460 8.91 0.34 -2.63
C ALA A 460 9.76 1.17 -1.64
N THR A 461 11.02 0.80 -1.38
CA THR A 461 11.93 1.62 -0.56
C THR A 461 12.41 2.85 -1.33
N ILE A 462 12.66 2.73 -2.64
CA ILE A 462 12.90 3.89 -3.53
C ILE A 462 11.73 4.86 -3.46
N ARG A 463 10.50 4.36 -3.60
CA ARG A 463 9.30 5.21 -3.53
C ARG A 463 9.14 5.92 -2.19
N ALA A 464 9.54 5.28 -1.08
CA ALA A 464 9.45 5.86 0.25
C ALA A 464 10.51 6.94 0.51
N ILE A 465 11.69 6.83 -0.11
CA ILE A 465 12.77 7.81 0.00
C ILE A 465 12.56 8.97 -0.97
N ASN A 466 12.32 8.68 -2.24
CA ASN A 466 12.09 9.68 -3.27
C ASN A 466 11.07 9.20 -4.31
N GLY A 467 9.79 9.35 -3.99
CA GLY A 467 8.69 8.91 -4.85
C GLY A 467 8.64 9.57 -6.23
N MET A 468 9.30 10.72 -6.41
CA MET A 468 9.36 11.45 -7.68
C MET A 468 10.23 10.76 -8.72
N GLU A 469 11.15 9.87 -8.32
CA GLU A 469 11.98 9.11 -9.27
C GLU A 469 11.19 8.00 -9.98
N CYS A 470 10.13 7.51 -9.34
CA CYS A 470 9.32 6.39 -9.81
C CYS A 470 8.38 6.76 -10.98
N LYS A 471 7.77 5.75 -11.62
CA LYS A 471 6.82 5.92 -12.74
C LYS A 471 7.40 6.72 -13.92
N GLY A 472 8.71 6.56 -14.15
CA GLY A 472 9.41 7.24 -15.24
C GLY A 472 9.93 8.64 -14.92
N GLY A 473 9.79 9.12 -13.67
CA GLY A 473 10.26 10.46 -13.29
C GLY A 473 11.77 10.63 -13.38
N ASN A 474 12.54 9.66 -12.86
CA ASN A 474 13.99 9.61 -13.04
C ASN A 474 14.47 8.16 -13.11
N THR A 475 14.32 7.55 -14.29
CA THR A 475 14.69 6.14 -14.50
C THR A 475 16.18 5.88 -14.26
N GLY A 476 17.06 6.84 -14.57
CA GLY A 476 18.50 6.72 -14.31
C GLY A 476 18.82 6.56 -12.83
N ALA A 477 18.19 7.38 -11.97
CA ALA A 477 18.37 7.28 -10.51
C ALA A 477 17.84 5.95 -9.96
N VAL A 478 16.64 5.53 -10.38
CA VAL A 478 16.06 4.24 -10.00
C VAL A 478 16.99 3.08 -10.37
N GLN A 479 17.50 3.06 -11.61
CA GLN A 479 18.40 2.00 -12.06
C GLN A 479 19.74 2.02 -11.30
N ALA A 480 20.28 3.20 -10.98
CA ALA A 480 21.49 3.30 -10.16
C ALA A 480 21.30 2.70 -8.77
N ARG A 481 20.18 2.99 -8.09
CA ARG A 481 19.85 2.40 -6.78
C ARG A 481 19.71 0.88 -6.87
N ILE A 482 19.01 0.38 -7.88
CA ILE A 482 18.84 -1.06 -8.12
C ILE A 482 20.19 -1.75 -8.34
N LYS A 483 21.08 -1.12 -9.11
CA LYS A 483 22.44 -1.62 -9.35
C LYS A 483 23.20 -1.79 -8.03
N TYR A 484 23.26 -0.74 -7.19
CA TYR A 484 23.93 -0.83 -5.89
C TYR A 484 23.30 -1.88 -4.98
N PHE A 485 21.97 -2.00 -4.98
CA PHE A 485 21.28 -3.00 -4.18
C PHE A 485 21.63 -4.43 -4.57
N ARG A 486 21.69 -4.71 -5.88
CA ARG A 486 22.14 -6.02 -6.39
C ARG A 486 23.58 -6.30 -6.00
N GLU A 487 24.49 -5.36 -6.24
CA GLU A 487 25.90 -5.50 -5.88
C GLU A 487 26.10 -5.78 -4.39
N TYR A 488 25.33 -5.13 -3.51
CA TYR A 488 25.45 -5.34 -2.06
C TYR A 488 24.78 -6.64 -1.61
N CYS A 489 23.66 -7.03 -2.21
CA CYS A 489 23.07 -8.36 -2.01
C CYS A 489 24.07 -9.48 -2.39
N ASP A 490 24.75 -9.34 -3.53
CA ASP A 490 25.76 -10.30 -3.99
C ASP A 490 26.93 -10.38 -3.01
N LYS A 491 27.45 -9.23 -2.55
CA LYS A 491 28.53 -9.18 -1.53
C LYS A 491 28.14 -9.79 -0.19
N LEU A 492 26.85 -9.78 0.17
CA LEU A 492 26.35 -10.37 1.41
C LEU A 492 25.86 -11.82 1.22
N GLY A 493 25.91 -12.34 -0.01
CA GLY A 493 25.46 -13.69 -0.35
C GLY A 493 23.97 -13.87 -0.06
N VAL A 494 23.14 -12.95 -0.54
CA VAL A 494 21.68 -13.01 -0.40
C VAL A 494 20.98 -12.65 -1.71
N SER A 495 19.85 -13.29 -2.01
CA SER A 495 19.03 -12.89 -3.17
C SER A 495 18.40 -11.50 -2.93
N PRO A 496 18.42 -10.58 -3.93
CA PRO A 496 17.76 -9.28 -3.84
C PRO A 496 16.22 -9.38 -3.81
N GLY A 497 15.66 -10.55 -4.13
CA GLY A 497 14.21 -10.75 -4.16
C GLY A 497 13.53 -10.14 -5.39
N LYS A 498 12.22 -9.93 -5.29
CA LYS A 498 11.35 -9.41 -6.36
C LYS A 498 11.05 -7.91 -6.15
N ASN A 499 10.36 -7.30 -7.10
CA ASN A 499 9.86 -5.92 -7.01
C ASN A 499 10.98 -4.88 -6.77
N LEU A 500 12.03 -4.93 -7.57
CA LEU A 500 13.20 -4.07 -7.40
C LEU A 500 13.00 -2.65 -7.93
N SER A 501 12.09 -2.46 -8.89
CA SER A 501 11.82 -1.14 -9.48
C SER A 501 10.54 -0.53 -8.94
N CYS A 502 10.50 0.79 -9.05
CA CYS A 502 9.30 1.61 -9.14
C CYS A 502 9.37 2.43 -10.43
#